data_AF-A0A9E6W8P1-F1
#
_entry.id   AF-A0A9E6W8P1-F1
#
_cell.length_a   1.000
_cell.length_b   1.000
_cell.length_c   1.000
_cell.angle_alpha   90.00
_cell.angle_beta   90.00
_cell.angle_gamma   90.00
#
_symmetry.space_group_name_H-M   'P 1'
#
loop_
_entity.id
_entity.type
_entity.pdbx_description
1 polymer ?
#
loop_
_entity_poly.entity_id
_entity_poly.type
_entity_poly.pdbx_seq_one_letter_code
_entity_poly.pdbx_strand_id
1 'polypeptide(L)'
;MTSKITFNELRKIKDSLPDGSIKKLAQEFAVSEETVRNYFGGANYVKGSTVGIHMEPGPNGGIVMLDDTAILDRAKELIEA
;
A
#
# COMPACT_ATOMS: atom_id res chain seq x y z
N MET A 1 -1.81 -12.57 -6.36
CA MET A 1 -3.12 -12.31 -6.99
C MET A 1 -3.11 -10.86 -7.42
N THR A 2 -3.47 -10.52 -8.66
CA THR A 2 -3.48 -9.13 -9.10
C THR A 2 -4.76 -8.44 -8.65
N SER A 3 -4.66 -7.31 -7.94
CA SER A 3 -5.84 -6.50 -7.54
C SER A 3 -5.79 -5.10 -8.13
N LYS A 4 -6.93 -4.66 -8.66
CA LYS A 4 -7.13 -3.32 -9.21
C LYS A 4 -7.78 -2.44 -8.14
N ILE A 5 -7.06 -1.43 -7.67
CA ILE A 5 -7.52 -0.49 -6.64
C ILE A 5 -7.18 0.94 -7.08
N THR A 6 -7.93 1.94 -6.62
CA THR A 6 -7.57 3.35 -6.92
C THR A 6 -6.59 3.88 -5.88
N PHE A 7 -5.81 4.88 -6.26
CA PHE A 7 -4.88 5.53 -5.34
C PHE A 7 -5.59 6.12 -4.10
N ASN A 8 -6.76 6.74 -4.29
CA ASN A 8 -7.56 7.23 -3.18
C ASN A 8 -7.98 6.12 -2.21
N GLU A 9 -8.35 4.95 -2.71
CA GLU A 9 -8.72 3.81 -1.86
C GLU A 9 -7.51 3.29 -1.06
N LEU A 10 -6.32 3.19 -1.68
CA LEU A 10 -5.10 2.86 -0.96
C LEU A 10 -4.80 3.86 0.16
N ARG A 11 -5.01 5.15 -0.11
CA ARG A 11 -4.86 6.19 0.89
C ARG A 11 -5.84 6.04 2.05
N LYS A 12 -7.11 5.75 1.76
CA LYS A 12 -8.14 5.54 2.79
C LYS A 12 -7.80 4.36 3.70
N ILE A 13 -7.32 3.26 3.12
CA ILE A 13 -6.90 2.08 3.88
C ILE A 13 -5.75 2.46 4.82
N LYS A 14 -4.73 3.15 4.31
CA LYS A 14 -3.64 3.65 5.15
C LYS A 14 -4.10 4.59 6.27
N ASP A 15 -5.05 5.47 5.97
CA ASP A 15 -5.60 6.42 6.95
C ASP A 15 -6.45 5.71 8.02
N SER A 16 -7.03 4.57 7.67
CA SER A 16 -7.84 3.74 8.57
C SER A 16 -7.00 2.77 9.41
N LEU A 17 -5.71 2.62 9.12
CA LEU A 17 -4.83 1.72 9.87
C LEU A 17 -4.61 2.23 11.30
N PRO A 18 -4.72 1.36 12.32
CA PRO A 18 -4.43 1.75 13.70
C PRO A 18 -2.95 2.11 13.88
N ASP A 19 -2.66 2.93 14.88
CA ASP A 19 -1.30 3.35 15.22
C ASP A 19 -0.36 2.16 15.38
N GLY A 20 0.82 2.25 14.77
CA GLY A 20 1.82 1.18 14.79
C GLY A 20 1.61 0.06 13.75
N SER A 21 0.50 0.05 13.02
CA SER A 21 0.26 -0.94 11.95
C SER A 21 1.32 -0.91 10.86
N ILE A 22 1.78 0.27 10.45
CA ILE A 22 2.87 0.42 9.47
C ILE A 22 4.14 -0.28 9.94
N LYS A 23 4.49 -0.13 11.23
CA LYS A 23 5.64 -0.79 11.83
C LYS A 23 5.45 -2.30 11.91
N LYS A 24 4.23 -2.75 12.26
CA LYS A 24 3.88 -4.17 12.31
C LYS A 24 4.00 -4.84 10.94
N LEU A 25 3.44 -4.23 9.90
CA LEU A 25 3.56 -4.69 8.52
C LEU A 25 5.03 -4.70 8.06
N ALA A 26 5.80 -3.66 8.36
CA ALA A 26 7.21 -3.60 8.01
C ALA A 26 8.00 -4.79 8.61
N GLN A 27 7.74 -5.11 9.88
CA GLN A 27 8.36 -6.26 10.55
C GLN A 27 7.88 -7.60 9.99
N GLU A 28 6.57 -7.74 9.73
CA GLU A 28 5.95 -8.99 9.24
C GLU A 28 6.44 -9.35 7.83
N PHE A 29 6.57 -8.36 6.96
CA PHE A 29 7.03 -8.55 5.57
C PHE A 29 8.54 -8.37 5.39
N ALA A 30 9.30 -8.16 6.47
CA ALA A 30 10.75 -7.89 6.44
C ALA A 30 11.14 -6.75 5.47
N VAL A 31 10.33 -5.69 5.43
CA VAL A 31 10.56 -4.48 4.63
C VAL A 31 10.68 -3.24 5.52
N SER A 32 11.12 -2.13 4.96
CA SER A 32 11.17 -0.87 5.69
C SER A 32 9.77 -0.26 5.85
N GLU A 33 9.54 0.48 6.93
CA GLU A 33 8.30 1.26 7.10
C GLU A 33 8.05 2.22 5.93
N GLU A 34 9.12 2.77 5.34
CA GLU A 34 9.04 3.59 4.13
C GLU A 34 8.49 2.79 2.94
N THR A 35 8.88 1.53 2.77
CA THR A 35 8.35 0.63 1.74
C THR A 35 6.85 0.40 1.92
N VAL A 36 6.40 0.17 3.17
CA VAL A 36 4.97 0.03 3.48
C VAL A 36 4.23 1.35 3.21
N ARG A 37 4.79 2.50 3.60
CA ARG A 37 4.19 3.81 3.31
C ARG A 37 4.08 4.07 1.81
N ASN A 38 5.11 3.71 1.05
CA ASN A 38 5.14 3.84 -0.41
C ASN A 38 4.10 2.92 -1.08
N TYR A 39 3.91 1.71 -0.56
CA TYR A 39 2.88 0.77 -1.02
C TYR A 39 1.47 1.39 -1.00
N PHE A 40 1.12 2.12 0.06
CA PHE A 40 -0.18 2.79 0.20
C PHE A 40 -0.22 4.24 -0.35
N GLY A 41 0.65 4.56 -1.31
CA GLY A 41 0.63 5.88 -1.94
C GLY A 41 1.51 6.92 -1.24
N GLY A 42 2.69 6.51 -0.79
CA GLY A 42 3.74 7.39 -0.30
C GLY A 42 4.33 8.27 -1.42
N ALA A 43 4.89 9.41 -1.05
CA ALA A 43 5.34 10.43 -2.00
C ALA A 43 6.65 10.10 -2.74
N ASN A 44 7.31 8.98 -2.41
CA ASN A 44 8.68 8.69 -2.87
C ASN A 44 8.76 7.37 -3.66
N TYR A 45 8.18 7.34 -4.85
CA TYR A 45 8.35 6.24 -5.82
C TYR A 45 9.75 6.22 -6.48
N VAL A 46 10.61 7.19 -6.17
CA VAL A 46 11.87 7.45 -6.88
C VAL A 46 13.04 6.59 -6.38
N LYS A 47 12.91 5.94 -5.20
CA LYS A 47 13.99 5.16 -4.60
C LYS A 47 13.48 3.82 -4.06
N GLY A 48 13.89 2.75 -4.72
CA GLY A 48 13.77 1.40 -4.19
C GLY A 48 12.71 0.60 -4.91
N SER A 49 13.18 -0.28 -5.79
CA SER A 49 12.52 -1.45 -6.35
C SER A 49 11.03 -1.27 -6.66
N THR A 50 10.72 -1.22 -7.95
CA THR A 50 9.36 -1.34 -8.51
C THR A 50 8.64 -2.57 -7.96
N VAL A 51 8.11 -2.50 -6.75
CA VAL A 51 7.08 -3.41 -6.27
C VAL A 51 5.91 -3.12 -7.21
N GLY A 52 5.58 -4.08 -8.08
CA GLY A 52 4.75 -3.94 -9.28
C GLY A 52 3.45 -3.15 -9.11
N ILE A 53 3.59 -1.82 -9.04
CA ILE A 53 2.54 -0.83 -8.92
C ILE A 53 2.49 -0.17 -10.29
N HIS A 54 1.61 -0.65 -11.14
CA HIS A 54 1.31 0.03 -12.40
C HIS A 54 0.32 1.14 -12.09
N MET A 55 0.73 2.40 -12.28
CA MET A 55 -0.09 3.57 -12.01
C MET A 55 -0.53 4.21 -13.33
N GLU A 56 -1.82 4.17 -13.60
CA GLU A 56 -2.42 4.90 -14.73
C GLU A 56 -3.00 6.21 -14.21
N PRO A 57 -2.55 7.38 -14.71
CA PRO A 57 -3.10 8.66 -14.31
C PRO A 57 -4.58 8.76 -14.69
N GLY A 58 -5.41 9.26 -13.77
CA GLY A 58 -6.85 9.36 -13.97
C GLY A 58 -7.58 10.03 -12.80
N PRO A 59 -8.90 10.24 -12.91
CA PRO A 59 -9.70 10.80 -11.81
C PRO A 59 -9.54 9.94 -10.53
N ASN A 60 -9.54 10.57 -9.35
CA ASN A 60 -9.29 9.94 -8.04
C ASN A 60 -7.84 9.48 -7.79
N GLY A 61 -6.86 10.12 -8.43
CA GLY A 61 -5.43 9.86 -8.21
C GLY A 61 -4.88 8.69 -9.03
N GLY A 62 -5.66 8.15 -9.98
CA GLY A 62 -5.24 7.07 -10.86
C GLY A 62 -5.56 5.67 -10.36
N ILE A 63 -5.45 4.72 -11.27
CA ILE A 63 -5.64 3.29 -10.99
C ILE A 63 -4.28 2.70 -10.66
N VAL A 64 -4.23 1.96 -9.55
CA VAL A 64 -3.07 1.20 -9.09
C VAL A 64 -3.38 -0.28 -9.27
N MET A 65 -2.58 -0.95 -10.09
CA MET A 65 -2.57 -2.41 -10.15
C MET A 65 -1.49 -2.93 -9.22
N LEU A 66 -1.88 -3.81 -8.30
CA LEU A 66 -0.98 -4.47 -7.35
C LEU A 66 -0.78 -5.90 -7.80
N ASP A 67 0.46 -6.27 -8.12
CA ASP A 67 0.84 -7.66 -8.40
C ASP A 67 0.85 -8.52 -7.12
N ASP A 68 1.30 -7.91 -6.03
CA ASP A 68 1.33 -8.52 -4.70
C ASP A 68 0.43 -7.75 -3.74
N THR A 69 -0.59 -8.46 -3.22
CA THR A 69 -1.61 -7.92 -2.34
C THR A 69 -1.41 -8.31 -0.89
N ALA A 70 -0.31 -8.98 -0.52
CA ALA A 70 -0.15 -9.50 0.83
C ALA A 70 -0.14 -8.38 1.89
N ILE A 71 0.54 -7.26 1.59
CA ILE A 71 0.55 -6.08 2.47
C ILE A 71 -0.85 -5.45 2.53
N LEU A 72 -1.57 -5.38 1.42
CA LEU A 72 -2.95 -4.86 1.37
C LEU A 72 -3.91 -5.71 2.19
N ASP A 73 -3.80 -7.02 2.08
CA ASP A 73 -4.66 -7.99 2.76
C ASP A 73 -4.45 -7.92 4.27
N ARG A 74 -3.19 -7.96 4.73
CA ARG A 74 -2.88 -7.79 6.15
C ARG A 74 -3.28 -6.44 6.70
N ALA A 75 -3.16 -5.37 5.91
CA ALA A 75 -3.65 -4.06 6.32
C ALA A 75 -5.16 -4.06 6.54
N LYS A 76 -5.95 -4.74 5.70
CA LYS A 76 -7.40 -4.88 5.90
C LYS A 76 -7.73 -5.68 7.15
N GLU A 77 -7.03 -6.80 7.37
CA GLU A 77 -7.21 -7.58 8.60
C GLU A 77 -6.92 -6.76 9.87
N LEU A 78 -5.93 -5.85 9.83
CA LEU A 78 -5.63 -4.96 10.96
C LEU A 78 -6.69 -3.87 11.19
N ILE A 79 -7.49 -3.51 10.17
CA ILE A 79 -8.58 -2.53 10.27
C ILE A 79 -9.87 -3.20 10.79
N GLU A 80 -10.09 -4.45 10.40
CA GLU A 80 -11.27 -5.23 10.81
C GLU A 80 -11.12 -5.91 12.19
N ALA A 81 -9.91 -5.93 12.75
CA ALA A 81 -9.57 -6.49 14.06
C ALA A 81 -9.91 -5.55 15.22
#